data_AF-A0A0S7X0X2-F1
#
_entry.id   AF-A0A0S7X0X2-F1
#
_cell.length_a   1.000
_cell.length_b   1.000
_cell.length_c   1.000
_cell.angle_alpha   90.00
_cell.angle_beta   90.00
_cell.angle_gamma   90.00
#
_symmetry.space_group_name_H-M   'P 1'
#
loop_
_entity.id
_entity.type
_entity.pdbx_description
1 polymer ?
#
loop_
_entity_poly.entity_id
_entity_poly.type
_entity_poly.pdbx_seq_one_letter_code
_entity_poly.pdbx_strand_id
1 'polypeptide(L)'
;MNLDEFKKELKEAKKFSLTFKAQALQVLIFERYRSLTIISSISFALVGVFIALSFEKQFIKNISLAYSSFGLFILIALVSLGRYLYLIRDDIKNISIQIRELPNEDWSKPLKIKKPKQDFWPEILYISLIMVIVLFVFSLINF
;
A
#
# COMPACT_ATOMS: atom_id res chain seq x y z
N MET A 1 3.71 43.25 -23.56
CA MET A 1 3.58 42.18 -22.56
C MET A 1 4.59 42.46 -21.46
N ASN A 2 4.10 42.75 -20.25
CA ASN A 2 4.93 43.33 -19.20
C ASN A 2 5.73 42.23 -18.48
N LEU A 3 6.97 42.49 -18.09
CA LEU A 3 7.85 41.48 -17.48
C LEU A 3 7.27 40.93 -16.17
N ASP A 4 6.45 41.74 -15.48
CA ASP A 4 5.76 41.41 -14.25
C ASP A 4 4.51 40.53 -14.46
N GLU A 5 3.81 40.67 -15.59
CA GLU A 5 2.73 39.76 -16.00
C GLU A 5 3.28 38.36 -16.30
N PHE A 6 4.38 38.29 -17.05
CA PHE A 6 5.03 37.03 -17.38
C PHE A 6 5.55 36.27 -16.14
N LYS A 7 6.07 37.00 -15.14
CA LYS A 7 6.45 36.42 -13.85
C LYS A 7 5.26 35.90 -13.05
N LYS A 8 4.10 36.58 -13.10
CA LYS A 8 2.86 36.13 -12.44
C LYS A 8 2.33 34.85 -13.06
N GLU A 9 2.24 34.79 -14.40
CA GLU A 9 1.82 33.60 -15.14
C GLU A 9 2.77 32.41 -14.88
N LEU A 10 4.08 32.65 -14.87
CA LEU A 10 5.06 31.62 -14.49
C LEU A 10 4.88 31.11 -13.06
N LYS A 11 4.52 31.98 -12.12
CA LYS A 11 4.30 31.62 -10.71
C LYS A 11 3.01 30.80 -10.55
N GLU A 12 1.95 31.16 -11.28
CA GLU A 12 0.69 30.43 -11.31
C GLU A 12 0.80 29.08 -12.01
N ALA A 13 1.46 29.01 -13.18
CA ALA A 13 1.74 27.76 -13.87
C ALA A 13 2.62 26.80 -13.04
N LYS A 14 3.62 27.35 -12.31
CA LYS A 14 4.42 26.58 -11.36
C LYS A 14 3.58 26.05 -10.21
N LYS A 15 2.72 26.88 -9.61
CA LYS A 15 1.81 26.50 -8.52
C LYS A 15 0.86 25.39 -8.96
N PHE A 16 0.28 25.52 -10.17
CA PHE A 16 -0.59 24.51 -10.78
C PHE A 16 0.14 23.17 -10.99
N SER A 17 1.37 23.19 -11.52
CA SER A 17 2.17 21.97 -11.72
C SER A 17 2.53 21.28 -10.40
N LEU A 18 2.71 22.07 -9.33
CA LEU A 18 3.02 21.58 -7.99
C LEU A 18 1.81 20.95 -7.33
N THR A 19 0.64 21.59 -7.41
CA THR A 19 -0.62 21.01 -6.94
C THR A 19 -0.98 19.75 -7.71
N PHE A 20 -0.78 19.72 -9.03
CA PHE A 20 -1.03 18.53 -9.85
C PHE A 20 -0.12 17.36 -9.48
N LYS A 21 1.20 17.61 -9.29
CA LYS A 21 2.14 16.57 -8.87
C LYS A 21 1.90 16.11 -7.43
N ALA A 22 1.55 17.03 -6.53
CA ALA A 22 1.17 16.70 -5.16
C ALA A 22 -0.10 15.84 -5.12
N GLN A 23 -1.10 16.16 -5.94
CA GLN A 23 -2.32 15.35 -6.09
C GLN A 23 -2.00 13.96 -6.66
N ALA A 24 -1.21 13.85 -7.72
CA ALA A 24 -0.83 12.56 -8.29
C ALA A 24 -0.04 11.70 -7.28
N LEU A 25 0.85 12.32 -6.49
CA LEU A 25 1.58 11.65 -5.43
C LEU A 25 0.64 11.20 -4.30
N GLN A 26 -0.29 12.05 -3.86
CA GLN A 26 -1.30 11.72 -2.87
C GLN A 26 -2.19 10.56 -3.34
N VAL A 27 -2.63 10.55 -4.59
CA VAL A 27 -3.43 9.47 -5.17
C VAL A 27 -2.66 8.15 -5.15
N LEU A 28 -1.42 8.14 -5.62
CA LEU A 28 -0.59 6.91 -5.62
C LEU A 28 -0.29 6.39 -4.21
N ILE A 29 -0.01 7.29 -3.26
CA ILE A 29 0.21 6.94 -1.86
C ILE A 29 -1.08 6.37 -1.26
N PHE A 30 -2.21 7.04 -1.49
CA PHE A 30 -3.52 6.59 -1.03
C PHE A 30 -3.91 5.23 -1.59
N GLU A 31 -3.67 4.98 -2.87
CA GLU A 31 -3.91 3.68 -3.53
C GLU A 31 -3.06 2.56 -2.94
N ARG A 32 -1.78 2.83 -2.62
CA ARG A 32 -0.88 1.85 -1.98
C ARG A 32 -1.35 1.50 -0.57
N TYR A 33 -1.70 2.50 0.23
CA TYR A 33 -2.23 2.29 1.58
C TYR A 33 -3.55 1.53 1.54
N ARG A 34 -4.46 1.92 0.65
CA ARG A 34 -5.76 1.25 0.45
C ARG A 34 -5.57 -0.21 0.07
N SER A 35 -4.63 -0.51 -0.83
CA SER A 35 -4.32 -1.88 -1.26
C SER A 35 -3.83 -2.76 -0.10
N LEU A 36 -2.90 -2.26 0.72
CA LEU A 36 -2.39 -2.99 1.89
C LEU A 36 -3.50 -3.23 2.93
N THR A 37 -4.35 -2.23 3.19
CA THR A 37 -5.49 -2.40 4.09
C THR A 37 -6.46 -3.46 3.59
N ILE A 38 -6.79 -3.45 2.30
CA ILE A 38 -7.68 -4.46 1.69
C ILE A 38 -7.08 -5.86 1.81
N ILE A 39 -5.79 -6.03 1.50
CA ILE A 39 -5.09 -7.32 1.61
C ILE A 39 -5.18 -7.84 3.05
N SER A 40 -4.88 -6.99 4.05
CA SER A 40 -4.97 -7.37 5.46
C SER A 40 -6.40 -7.76 5.86
N SER A 41 -7.41 -6.98 5.46
CA SER A 41 -8.82 -7.27 5.75
C SER A 41 -9.28 -8.60 5.16
N ILE A 42 -8.89 -8.90 3.92
CA ILE A 42 -9.21 -10.18 3.27
C ILE A 42 -8.53 -11.34 4.02
N SER A 43 -7.25 -11.20 4.37
CA SER A 43 -6.53 -12.23 5.13
C SER A 43 -7.20 -12.52 6.48
N PHE A 44 -7.61 -11.48 7.22
CA PHE A 44 -8.33 -11.66 8.49
C PHE A 44 -9.72 -12.29 8.31
N ALA A 45 -10.46 -11.90 7.26
CA ALA A 45 -11.74 -12.51 6.95
C ALA A 45 -11.60 -14.02 6.69
N LEU A 46 -10.58 -14.42 5.92
CA LEU A 46 -10.30 -15.83 5.61
C LEU A 46 -9.84 -16.63 6.83
N VAL A 47 -9.07 -16.01 7.73
CA VAL A 47 -8.75 -16.58 9.05
C VAL A 47 -10.03 -16.85 9.85
N GLY A 48 -10.98 -15.90 9.86
CA GLY A 48 -12.28 -16.08 10.51
C GLY A 48 -13.10 -17.23 9.90
N VAL A 49 -13.15 -17.31 8.56
CA VAL A 49 -13.80 -18.42 7.84
C VAL A 49 -13.17 -19.75 8.19
N PHE A 50 -11.84 -19.84 8.22
CA PHE A 50 -11.13 -21.07 8.63
C PHE A 50 -11.50 -21.50 10.04
N ILE A 51 -11.54 -20.57 11.00
CA ILE A 51 -11.89 -20.87 12.39
C ILE A 51 -13.32 -21.43 12.46
N ALA A 52 -14.27 -20.80 11.76
CA ALA A 52 -15.65 -21.27 11.69
C ALA A 52 -15.75 -22.70 11.10
N LEU A 53 -15.06 -22.95 9.98
CA LEU A 53 -15.03 -24.27 9.33
C LEU A 53 -14.29 -25.33 10.16
N SER A 54 -13.36 -24.94 11.02
CA SER A 54 -12.62 -25.87 11.90
C SER A 54 -13.49 -26.47 13.00
N PHE A 55 -14.56 -25.77 13.42
CA PHE A 55 -15.55 -26.33 14.33
C PHE A 55 -16.35 -27.46 13.66
N GLU A 56 -16.64 -27.32 12.37
CA GLU A 56 -17.37 -28.29 11.58
C GLU A 56 -16.38 -29.18 10.79
N LYS A 57 -15.73 -30.13 11.49
CA LYS A 57 -14.71 -31.06 10.96
C LYS A 57 -15.08 -31.81 9.66
N GLN A 58 -16.33 -31.75 9.21
CA GLN A 58 -16.80 -32.38 7.97
C GLN A 58 -16.33 -31.64 6.70
N PHE A 59 -16.03 -30.33 6.79
CA PHE A 59 -15.68 -29.50 5.64
C PHE A 59 -14.20 -29.52 5.28
N ILE A 60 -13.31 -29.63 6.27
CA ILE A 60 -11.87 -29.68 6.02
C ILE A 60 -11.47 -31.12 5.69
N LYS A 61 -11.13 -31.38 4.43
CA LYS A 61 -10.72 -32.70 3.95
C LYS A 61 -9.24 -32.97 4.17
N ASN A 62 -8.39 -31.96 3.94
CA ASN A 62 -6.95 -32.04 4.17
C ASN A 62 -6.51 -31.08 5.28
N ILE A 63 -6.45 -31.59 6.51
CA ILE A 63 -6.13 -30.81 7.71
C ILE A 63 -4.74 -30.17 7.64
N SER A 64 -3.73 -30.91 7.14
CA SER A 64 -2.36 -30.40 7.04
C SER A 64 -2.29 -29.17 6.14
N LEU A 65 -2.92 -29.25 4.97
CA LEU A 65 -2.93 -28.18 3.98
C LEU A 65 -3.74 -26.96 4.45
N ALA A 66 -4.80 -27.20 5.23
CA ALA A 66 -5.63 -26.16 5.82
C ALA A 66 -4.87 -25.37 6.91
N TYR A 67 -4.14 -26.05 7.81
CA TYR A 67 -3.30 -25.38 8.81
C TYR A 67 -2.12 -24.62 8.20
N SER A 68 -1.49 -25.17 7.15
CA SER A 68 -0.44 -24.44 6.42
C SER A 68 -0.99 -23.16 5.79
N SER A 69 -2.17 -23.22 5.17
CA SER A 69 -2.82 -22.04 4.58
C SER A 69 -3.20 -21.00 5.63
N PHE A 70 -3.71 -21.44 6.79
CA PHE A 70 -4.01 -20.57 7.92
C PHE A 70 -2.79 -19.79 8.42
N GLY A 71 -1.66 -20.48 8.62
CA GLY A 71 -0.41 -19.84 9.02
C GLY A 71 0.05 -18.79 8.00
N LEU A 72 -0.10 -19.10 6.71
CA LEU A 72 0.25 -18.17 5.63
C LEU A 72 -0.68 -16.94 5.58
N PHE A 73 -1.98 -17.09 5.84
CA PHE A 73 -2.89 -15.94 5.93
C PHE A 73 -2.51 -14.98 7.05
N ILE A 74 -2.18 -15.52 8.25
CA ILE A 74 -1.72 -14.69 9.37
C ILE A 74 -0.42 -13.98 9.02
N LEU A 75 0.53 -14.69 8.41
CA LEU A 75 1.80 -14.11 8.01
C LEU A 75 1.61 -12.98 6.99
N ILE A 76 0.79 -13.17 5.96
CA ILE A 76 0.48 -12.15 4.96
C ILE A 76 -0.17 -10.93 5.62
N ALA A 77 -1.13 -11.13 6.53
CA ALA A 77 -1.78 -10.04 7.26
C ALA A 77 -0.77 -9.22 8.08
N LEU A 78 0.13 -9.88 8.81
CA LEU A 78 1.15 -9.23 9.63
C LEU A 78 2.18 -8.48 8.77
N VAL A 79 2.65 -9.09 7.68
CA VAL A 79 3.61 -8.45 6.77
C VAL A 79 2.98 -7.24 6.08
N SER A 80 1.73 -7.36 5.62
CA SER A 80 0.97 -6.24 5.03
C SER A 80 0.81 -5.09 6.02
N LEU A 81 0.42 -5.38 7.26
CA LEU A 81 0.29 -4.38 8.33
C LEU A 81 1.64 -3.74 8.69
N GLY A 82 2.70 -4.54 8.80
CA GLY A 82 4.05 -4.05 9.06
C GLY A 82 4.55 -3.12 7.96
N ARG A 83 4.29 -3.47 6.69
CA ARG A 83 4.63 -2.63 5.54
C ARG A 83 3.84 -1.33 5.54
N TYR A 84 2.55 -1.40 5.86
CA TYR A 84 1.67 -0.23 6.01
C TYR A 84 2.23 0.76 7.05
N LEU A 85 2.59 0.27 8.25
CA LEU A 85 3.17 1.10 9.31
C LEU A 85 4.55 1.67 8.93
N TYR A 86 5.37 0.89 8.22
CA TYR A 86 6.68 1.34 7.75
C TYR A 86 6.56 2.50 6.75
N LEU A 87 5.65 2.37 5.77
CA LEU A 87 5.41 3.41 4.77
C LEU A 87 4.91 4.70 5.43
N ILE A 88 3.99 4.60 6.40
CA ILE A 88 3.51 5.77 7.15
C ILE A 88 4.67 6.48 7.84
N ARG A 89 5.55 5.72 8.48
CA ARG A 89 6.72 6.27 9.18
C ARG A 89 7.67 6.97 8.21
N ASP A 90 7.93 6.37 7.05
CA ASP A 90 8.82 6.96 6.04
C ASP A 90 8.22 8.23 5.44
N ASP A 91 6.91 8.23 5.16
CA ASP A 91 6.18 9.39 4.64
C ASP A 91 6.16 10.53 5.65
N ILE A 92 5.88 10.26 6.94
CA ILE A 92 5.93 11.27 8.01
C ILE A 92 7.34 11.87 8.10
N LYS A 93 8.39 11.04 8.02
CA LYS A 93 9.77 11.50 8.07
C LYS A 93 10.11 12.37 6.87
N ASN A 94 9.74 11.95 5.66
CA ASN A 94 9.98 12.71 4.43
C ASN A 94 9.25 14.06 4.44
N ILE A 95 7.98 14.10 4.89
CA ILE A 95 7.22 15.33 5.05
C ILE A 95 7.88 16.26 6.07
N SER A 96 8.34 15.72 7.21
CA SER A 96 9.00 16.52 8.24
C SER A 96 10.31 17.17 7.75
N ILE A 97 11.05 16.47 6.89
CA ILE A 97 12.29 16.98 6.28
C ILE A 97 11.96 18.08 5.27
N GLN A 98 10.97 17.87 4.42
CA GLN A 98 10.53 18.90 3.45
C GLN A 98 10.04 20.17 4.16
N ILE A 99 9.26 20.04 5.25
CA ILE A 99 8.82 21.19 6.08
C ILE A 99 10.01 21.93 6.70
N ARG A 100 11.04 21.21 7.14
CA ARG A 100 12.25 21.80 7.73
C ARG A 100 13.14 22.48 6.70
N GLU A 101 13.15 22.01 5.46
CA GLU A 101 13.99 22.53 4.37
C GLU A 101 13.33 23.66 3.56
N LEU A 102 11.99 23.73 3.58
CA LEU A 102 11.15 24.77 2.96
C LEU A 102 11.60 26.23 3.19
N PRO A 103 12.11 26.64 4.36
CA PRO A 103 12.61 28.01 4.58
C PRO A 103 13.88 28.35 3.78
N ASN A 104 14.66 27.34 3.38
CA ASN A 104 15.99 27.49 2.77
C ASN A 104 16.04 27.04 1.31
N GLU A 105 14.92 26.59 0.73
CA GLU A 105 14.88 26.10 -0.64
C GLU A 105 14.86 27.22 -1.68
N ASP A 106 15.63 27.04 -2.75
CA ASP A 106 15.70 27.96 -3.89
C ASP A 106 14.45 27.79 -4.77
N TRP A 107 13.40 28.56 -4.45
CA TRP A 107 12.09 28.57 -5.13
C TRP A 107 12.13 28.91 -6.62
N SER A 108 13.29 29.35 -7.13
CA SER A 108 13.50 29.57 -8.56
C SER A 108 13.56 28.27 -9.36
N LYS A 109 13.97 27.17 -8.72
CA LYS A 109 14.13 25.84 -9.32
C LYS A 109 12.86 24.99 -9.13
N PRO A 110 12.50 24.14 -10.11
CA PRO A 110 11.42 23.18 -9.93
C PRO A 110 11.76 22.26 -8.76
N LEU A 111 10.83 22.15 -7.79
CA LEU A 111 10.93 21.24 -6.65
C LEU A 111 11.33 19.85 -7.15
N LYS A 112 12.50 19.38 -6.71
CA LYS A 112 13.01 18.03 -7.02
C LYS A 112 12.21 17.03 -6.20
N ILE A 113 11.00 16.74 -6.64
CA ILE A 113 10.19 15.65 -6.10
C ILE A 113 10.95 14.37 -6.44
N LYS A 114 11.58 13.75 -5.43
CA LYS A 114 12.06 12.36 -5.54
C LYS A 114 10.85 11.53 -5.92
N LYS A 115 10.81 11.04 -7.16
CA LYS A 115 9.78 10.09 -7.59
C LYS A 115 9.75 8.96 -6.55
N PRO A 116 8.57 8.57 -6.04
CA PRO A 116 8.49 7.48 -5.10
C PRO A 116 9.16 6.26 -5.75
N LYS A 117 10.10 5.62 -5.03
CA LYS A 117 10.67 4.36 -5.50
C LYS A 117 9.50 3.41 -5.79
N GLN A 118 9.59 2.70 -6.90
CA GLN A 118 8.60 1.72 -7.28
C GLN A 118 8.54 0.67 -6.15
N ASP A 119 7.37 0.57 -5.53
CA ASP A 119 7.15 -0.31 -4.39
C ASP A 119 6.30 -1.48 -4.87
N PHE A 120 6.93 -2.64 -5.04
CA PHE A 120 6.30 -3.86 -5.53
C PHE A 120 5.70 -4.73 -4.40
N TRP A 121 5.77 -4.26 -3.15
CA TRP A 121 5.24 -5.00 -2.01
C TRP A 121 3.74 -5.33 -2.12
N PRO A 122 2.85 -4.39 -2.52
CA PRO A 122 1.43 -4.69 -2.67
C PRO A 122 1.17 -5.82 -3.68
N GLU A 123 1.86 -5.81 -4.82
CA GLU A 123 1.72 -6.82 -5.88
C GLU A 123 2.19 -8.19 -5.42
N ILE A 124 3.35 -8.26 -4.75
CA ILE A 124 3.90 -9.52 -4.21
C ILE A 124 2.94 -10.10 -3.17
N LEU A 125 2.42 -9.26 -2.26
CA LEU A 125 1.48 -9.68 -1.23
C LEU A 125 0.15 -10.14 -1.84
N TYR A 126 -0.31 -9.50 -2.91
CA TYR A 126 -1.53 -9.87 -3.60
C TYR A 126 -1.40 -11.23 -4.31
N ILE A 127 -0.31 -11.46 -5.05
CA ILE A 127 -0.04 -12.75 -5.70
C ILE A 127 0.09 -13.86 -4.65
N SER A 128 0.79 -13.56 -3.54
CA SER A 128 0.93 -14.50 -2.43
C SER A 128 -0.44 -14.84 -1.82
N LEU A 129 -1.30 -13.85 -1.61
CA LEU A 129 -2.65 -14.05 -1.08
C LEU A 129 -3.47 -14.97 -2.00
N ILE A 130 -3.45 -14.76 -3.32
CA ILE A 130 -4.14 -15.62 -4.28
C ILE A 130 -3.65 -17.06 -4.16
N MET A 131 -2.34 -17.28 -4.12
CA MET A 131 -1.77 -18.62 -3.99
C MET A 131 -2.24 -19.32 -2.70
N VAL A 132 -2.29 -18.60 -1.58
CA VAL A 132 -2.76 -19.14 -0.30
C VAL A 132 -4.27 -19.43 -0.33
N ILE A 133 -5.08 -18.59 -0.99
CA ILE A 133 -6.50 -18.88 -1.21
C ILE A 133 -6.67 -20.17 -2.01
N VAL A 134 -5.92 -20.34 -3.09
CA VAL A 134 -5.96 -21.56 -3.92
C VAL A 134 -5.60 -22.80 -3.09
N LEU A 135 -4.51 -22.73 -2.31
CA LEU A 135 -4.14 -23.81 -1.38
C LEU A 135 -5.26 -24.10 -0.38
N PHE A 136 -5.83 -23.06 0.22
CA PHE A 136 -6.92 -23.23 1.17
C PHE A 136 -8.14 -23.91 0.52
N VAL A 137 -8.53 -23.50 -0.68
CA VAL A 137 -9.63 -24.15 -1.42
C VAL A 137 -9.30 -25.62 -1.72
N PHE A 138 -8.07 -25.94 -2.14
CA PHE A 138 -7.65 -27.32 -2.32
C PHE A 138 -7.74 -28.15 -1.03
N SER A 139 -7.54 -27.53 0.14
CA SER A 139 -7.70 -28.23 1.42
C SER A 139 -9.13 -28.69 1.73
N LEU A 140 -10.13 -28.09 1.06
CA LEU A 140 -11.54 -28.40 1.20
C LEU A 140 -12.02 -29.48 0.21
N ILE A 141 -11.23 -29.80 -0.81
CA ILE A 141 -11.58 -30.79 -1.84
C ILE A 141 -11.04 -32.16 -1.39
N ASN A 142 -11.87 -33.20 -1.52
CA ASN A 142 -11.43 -34.58 -1.36
C ASN A 142 -10.68 -35.00 -2.63
N PHE A 143 -9.45 -35.49 -2.47
CA PHE A 143 -8.79 -36.33 -3.47
C PHE A 143 -9.07 -37.81 -3.15
#